data_AF-A0A937R402-F1
#
_entry.id   AF-A0A937R402-F1
#
_cell.length_a   1.000
_cell.length_b   1.000
_cell.length_c   1.000
_cell.angle_alpha   90.00
_cell.angle_beta   90.00
_cell.angle_gamma   90.00
#
_symmetry.space_group_name_H-M   'P 1'
#
loop_
_entity.id
_entity.type
_entity.pdbx_description
1 polymer ?
#
loop_
_entity_poly.entity_id
_entity_poly.type
_entity_poly.pdbx_seq_one_letter_code
_entity_poly.pdbx_strand_id
1 'polypeptide(L)'
;MKKDWKYYLGLSLFIYSFLPFSIVAVLPFMGMTFAQLGLFAVVFLASGEIALLCSAALLGKEFLATLKKKIMALFKRTHEPKPISRSMHRFGITLLIASTLPYYAVLVYLLFFAHREAEINFLAWTMVAGEAACIAGLFILGGQFWDRLKHLFLWPGEEMENAKP
;
A
#
# COMPACT_ATOMS: atom_id res chain seq x y z
N MET A 1 25.46 12.64 11.51
CA MET A 1 24.97 13.97 11.08
C MET A 1 24.88 14.99 12.21
N LYS A 2 25.48 16.17 12.03
CA LYS A 2 25.20 17.34 12.86
C LYS A 2 23.78 17.83 12.56
N LYS A 3 23.04 18.24 13.59
CA LYS A 3 21.66 18.74 13.47
C LYS A 3 21.67 20.19 12.97
N ASP A 4 22.02 20.37 11.69
CA ASP A 4 22.07 21.68 11.04
C ASP A 4 20.74 22.01 10.35
N TRP A 5 20.55 23.26 9.91
CA TRP A 5 19.32 23.69 9.23
C TRP A 5 18.99 22.84 7.98
N LYS A 6 20.01 22.39 7.24
CA LYS A 6 19.86 21.50 6.08
C LYS A 6 19.22 20.16 6.46
N TYR A 7 19.56 19.63 7.64
CA TYR A 7 19.00 18.39 8.16
C TYR A 7 17.51 18.55 8.47
N TYR A 8 17.12 19.63 9.18
CA TYR A 8 15.72 19.90 9.50
C TYR A 8 14.89 20.19 8.24
N LEU A 9 15.44 20.94 7.28
CA LEU A 9 14.79 21.22 6.00
C LEU A 9 14.59 19.94 5.19
N GLY A 10 15.63 19.12 5.05
CA GLY A 10 15.55 17.84 4.35
C GLY A 10 14.53 16.91 5.01
N LEU A 11 14.49 16.85 6.34
CA LEU A 11 13.53 16.03 7.07
C LEU A 11 12.10 16.53 6.91
N SER A 12 11.89 17.85 6.93
CA SER A 12 10.58 18.46 6.68
C SER A 12 10.08 18.13 5.26
N LEU A 13 10.93 18.27 4.25
CA LEU A 13 10.62 17.90 2.86
C LEU A 13 10.32 16.41 2.72
N PHE A 14 11.06 15.55 3.45
CA PHE A 14 10.79 14.12 3.49
C PHE A 14 9.37 13.85 4.00
N ILE A 15 9.01 14.43 5.14
CA ILE A 15 7.68 14.24 5.75
C ILE A 15 6.61 14.82 4.83
N TYR A 16 6.85 16.00 4.25
CA TYR A 16 5.95 16.63 3.30
C TYR A 16 5.69 15.75 2.07
N SER A 17 6.69 15.03 1.56
CA SER A 17 6.52 14.20 0.35
C SER A 17 5.40 13.14 0.46
N PHE A 18 5.05 12.72 1.67
CA PHE A 18 3.97 11.77 1.91
C PHE A 18 2.59 12.43 2.05
N LEU A 19 2.54 13.72 2.36
CA LEU A 19 1.29 14.46 2.58
C LEU A 19 0.43 14.56 1.30
N PRO A 20 0.99 14.86 0.12
CA PRO A 20 0.26 14.83 -1.14
C PRO A 20 -0.51 13.54 -1.40
N PHE A 21 0.06 12.36 -1.10
CA PHE A 21 -0.63 11.09 -1.32
C PHE A 21 -1.94 11.00 -0.53
N SER A 22 -1.93 11.45 0.73
CA SER A 22 -3.14 11.50 1.56
C SER A 22 -4.16 12.50 1.03
N ILE A 23 -3.72 13.65 0.52
CA ILE A 23 -4.62 14.66 -0.07
C ILE A 23 -5.29 14.08 -1.33
N VAL A 24 -4.49 13.49 -2.23
CA VAL A 24 -4.98 12.90 -3.49
C VAL A 24 -6.00 11.79 -3.23
N ALA A 25 -5.80 10.98 -2.18
CA ALA A 25 -6.76 9.95 -1.79
C ALA A 25 -8.13 10.52 -1.35
N VAL A 26 -8.17 11.76 -0.84
CA VAL A 26 -9.40 12.41 -0.37
C VAL A 26 -10.10 13.21 -1.48
N LEU A 27 -9.37 13.68 -2.49
CA LEU A 27 -9.91 14.52 -3.57
C LEU A 27 -11.20 13.98 -4.23
N PRO A 28 -11.33 12.67 -4.55
CA PRO A 28 -12.54 12.15 -5.20
C PRO A 28 -13.83 12.35 -4.38
N PHE A 29 -13.71 12.48 -3.05
CA PHE A 29 -14.86 12.66 -2.15
C PHE A 29 -15.30 14.13 -2.04
N MET A 30 -14.59 15.06 -2.67
CA MET A 30 -14.86 16.50 -2.58
C MET A 30 -15.85 17.01 -3.63
N GLY A 31 -16.49 16.12 -4.41
CA GLY A 31 -17.48 16.50 -5.42
C GLY A 31 -16.92 17.33 -6.58
N MET A 32 -15.62 17.24 -6.84
CA MET A 32 -14.94 17.96 -7.91
C MET A 32 -15.17 17.31 -9.28
N THR A 33 -15.07 18.10 -10.35
CA THR A 33 -15.11 17.56 -11.72
C THR A 33 -13.86 16.73 -12.04
N PHE A 34 -13.95 15.79 -12.98
CA PHE A 34 -12.80 14.95 -13.39
C PHE A 34 -11.57 15.76 -13.84
N ALA A 35 -11.78 16.88 -14.53
CA ALA A 35 -10.70 17.76 -14.96
C ALA A 35 -9.97 18.40 -13.76
N GLN A 36 -10.72 18.82 -12.74
CA GLN A 36 -10.14 19.39 -11.52
C GLN A 36 -9.41 18.32 -10.70
N LEU A 37 -9.98 17.13 -10.56
CA LEU A 37 -9.34 16.00 -9.88
C LEU A 37 -8.00 15.64 -10.53
N GLY A 38 -7.97 15.53 -11.85
CA GLY A 38 -6.75 15.25 -12.61
C GLY A 38 -5.69 16.33 -12.41
N LEU A 39 -6.08 17.60 -12.49
CA LEU A 39 -5.16 18.73 -12.28
C LEU A 39 -4.56 18.72 -10.87
N PHE A 40 -5.39 18.61 -9.84
CA PHE A 40 -4.91 18.59 -8.45
C PHE A 40 -4.05 17.37 -8.17
N ALA A 41 -4.45 16.19 -8.66
CA ALA A 41 -3.67 14.96 -8.48
C ALA A 41 -2.26 15.11 -9.05
N VAL A 42 -2.13 15.62 -10.28
CA VAL A 42 -0.82 15.82 -10.92
C VAL A 42 0.01 16.85 -10.15
N VAL A 43 -0.55 18.00 -9.78
CA VAL A 43 0.18 19.07 -9.08
C VAL A 43 0.68 18.61 -7.71
N PHE A 44 -0.19 17.98 -6.92
CA PHE A 44 0.17 17.49 -5.58
C PHE A 44 1.20 16.36 -5.66
N LEU A 45 1.00 15.39 -6.56
CA LEU A 45 1.93 14.27 -6.68
C LEU A 45 3.32 14.75 -7.15
N ALA A 46 3.36 15.62 -8.15
CA ALA A 46 4.61 16.22 -8.63
C ALA A 46 5.32 17.03 -7.54
N SER A 47 4.60 17.80 -6.72
CA SER A 47 5.21 18.55 -5.62
C SER A 47 5.80 17.62 -4.55
N GLY A 48 5.13 16.51 -4.26
CA GLY A 48 5.62 15.47 -3.35
C GLY A 48 6.90 14.79 -3.83
N GLU A 49 6.95 14.42 -5.12
CA GLU A 49 8.13 13.83 -5.74
C GLU A 49 9.33 14.78 -5.74
N ILE A 50 9.12 16.05 -6.11
CA ILE A 50 10.18 17.07 -6.07
C ILE A 50 10.69 17.24 -4.63
N ALA A 51 9.80 17.31 -3.65
CA ALA A 51 10.20 17.41 -2.24
C ALA A 51 10.99 16.19 -1.77
N LEU A 52 10.61 14.98 -2.20
CA LEU A 52 11.35 13.76 -1.89
C LEU A 52 12.76 13.77 -2.50
N LEU A 53 12.90 14.18 -3.76
CA LEU A 53 14.19 14.30 -4.42
C LEU A 53 15.09 15.36 -3.75
N CYS A 54 14.54 16.54 -3.45
CA CYS A 54 15.25 17.58 -2.71
C CYS A 54 15.66 17.12 -1.30
N SER A 55 14.78 16.40 -0.62
CA SER A 55 15.06 15.80 0.68
C SER A 55 16.23 14.82 0.60
N ALA A 56 16.20 13.88 -0.35
CA ALA A 56 17.27 12.92 -0.57
C ALA A 56 18.61 13.60 -0.89
N ALA A 57 18.59 14.67 -1.70
CA ALA A 57 19.77 15.46 -2.03
C ALA A 57 20.34 16.20 -0.80
N LEU A 58 19.50 16.75 0.08
CA LEU A 58 19.92 17.48 1.28
C LEU A 58 20.44 16.57 2.40
N LEU A 59 19.80 15.41 2.59
CA LEU A 59 20.10 14.48 3.69
C LEU A 59 21.19 13.46 3.34
N GLY A 60 21.36 13.14 2.05
CA GLY A 60 22.41 12.29 1.53
C GLY A 60 22.34 10.81 1.97
N LYS A 61 23.46 10.10 1.74
CA LYS A 61 23.55 8.63 1.92
C LYS A 61 23.43 8.18 3.39
N GLU A 62 23.88 8.99 4.34
CA GLU A 62 23.79 8.66 5.79
C GLU A 62 22.34 8.52 6.27
N PHE A 63 21.45 9.38 5.79
CA PHE A 63 20.03 9.32 6.12
C PHE A 63 19.36 8.08 5.53
N LEU A 64 19.64 7.76 4.26
CA LEU A 64 19.13 6.55 3.62
C LEU A 64 19.56 5.27 4.35
N ALA A 65 20.81 5.20 4.80
CA ALA A 65 21.30 4.08 5.61
C ALA A 65 20.55 3.99 6.95
N THR A 66 20.30 5.12 7.60
CA THR A 66 19.55 5.20 8.86
C THR A 66 18.08 4.81 8.67
N LEU A 67 17.45 5.27 7.59
CA LEU A 67 16.07 4.97 7.22
C LEU A 67 15.92 3.47 6.93
N LYS A 68 16.81 2.89 6.12
CA LYS A 68 16.87 1.45 5.86
C LYS A 68 16.98 0.65 7.16
N LYS A 69 17.86 1.07 8.07
CA LYS A 69 18.04 0.40 9.38
C LYS A 69 16.76 0.45 10.22
N LYS A 70 16.07 1.60 10.26
CA LYS A 70 14.80 1.76 10.99
C LYS A 70 13.68 0.92 10.39
N ILE A 71 13.52 0.94 9.07
CA ILE A 71 12.53 0.13 8.36
C ILE A 71 12.79 -1.35 8.65
N MET A 72 14.03 -1.81 8.46
CA MET A 72 14.39 -3.21 8.73
C MET A 72 14.19 -3.59 10.20
N ALA A 73 14.40 -2.68 11.14
CA ALA A 73 14.12 -2.91 12.57
C ALA A 73 12.62 -3.06 12.85
N LEU A 74 11.75 -2.30 12.16
CA LEU A 74 10.30 -2.42 12.28
C LEU A 74 9.81 -3.80 11.77
N PHE A 75 10.41 -4.30 10.69
CA PHE A 75 10.05 -5.60 10.09
C PHE A 75 10.64 -6.81 10.82
N LYS A 76 11.70 -6.64 11.64
CA LYS A 76 12.33 -7.74 12.39
C LYS A 76 11.53 -8.27 13.59
N ARG A 77 10.30 -7.79 13.82
CA ARG A 77 9.38 -8.39 14.80
C ARG A 77 8.80 -9.69 14.22
N THR A 78 9.62 -10.74 14.22
CA THR A 78 9.16 -12.12 14.02
C THR A 78 8.39 -12.55 15.24
N HIS A 79 7.07 -12.41 15.19
CA HIS A 79 6.18 -13.02 16.15
C HIS A 79 6.15 -14.53 15.89
N GLU A 80 6.36 -15.36 16.91
CA GLU A 80 6.17 -16.81 16.76
C GLU A 80 4.73 -17.07 16.27
N PRO A 81 4.55 -17.77 15.14
CA PRO A 81 3.25 -17.93 14.52
C PRO A 81 2.39 -18.85 15.39
N LYS A 82 1.43 -18.26 16.11
CA LYS A 82 0.38 -19.04 16.77
C LYS A 82 -0.45 -19.77 15.70
N PRO A 83 -0.79 -21.06 15.90
CA PRO A 83 -1.60 -21.79 14.96
C PRO A 83 -3.02 -21.20 14.88
N ILE A 84 -3.43 -20.81 13.68
CA ILE A 84 -4.79 -20.32 13.40
C ILE A 84 -5.77 -21.50 13.32
N SER A 85 -7.02 -21.28 13.74
CA SER A 85 -8.07 -22.30 13.61
C SER A 85 -8.48 -22.49 12.14
N ARG A 86 -8.98 -23.68 11.79
CA ARG A 86 -9.44 -23.99 10.43
C ARG A 86 -10.57 -23.07 9.95
N SER A 87 -11.45 -22.62 10.86
CA SER A 87 -12.54 -21.71 10.54
C SER A 87 -12.02 -20.32 10.19
N MET A 88 -11.07 -19.79 10.96
CA MET A 88 -10.45 -18.48 10.70
C MET A 88 -9.66 -18.48 9.38
N HIS A 89 -8.99 -19.58 9.05
CA HIS A 89 -8.32 -19.73 7.77
C HIS A 89 -9.30 -19.67 6.58
N ARG A 90 -10.41 -20.42 6.64
CA ARG A 90 -11.44 -20.39 5.59
C ARG A 90 -12.11 -19.02 5.48
N PHE A 91 -12.40 -18.40 6.62
CA PHE A 91 -12.99 -17.07 6.66
C PHE A 91 -12.06 -16.02 6.05
N GLY A 92 -10.79 -16.02 6.44
CA GLY A 92 -9.78 -15.11 5.89
C GLY A 92 -9.58 -15.27 4.38
N ILE A 93 -9.50 -16.51 3.87
CA ILE A 93 -9.43 -16.77 2.42
C ILE A 93 -10.69 -16.26 1.72
N THR A 94 -11.87 -16.57 2.27
CA THR A 94 -13.15 -16.16 1.68
C THR A 94 -13.24 -14.63 1.62
N LEU A 95 -12.85 -13.95 2.70
CA LEU A 95 -12.84 -12.50 2.80
C LEU A 95 -11.83 -11.87 1.82
N LEU A 96 -10.65 -12.48 1.67
CA LEU A 96 -9.60 -12.03 0.74
C LEU A 96 -10.00 -12.20 -0.73
N ILE A 97 -10.72 -13.28 -1.06
CA ILE A 97 -11.24 -13.47 -2.42
C ILE A 97 -12.41 -12.51 -2.65
N ALA A 98 -13.34 -12.41 -1.69
CA ALA A 98 -14.51 -11.55 -1.79
C ALA A 98 -14.13 -10.06 -1.87
N SER A 99 -13.02 -9.63 -1.28
CA SER A 99 -12.54 -8.24 -1.38
C SER A 99 -12.17 -7.82 -2.80
N THR A 100 -11.98 -8.76 -3.73
CA THR A 100 -11.75 -8.45 -5.15
C THR A 100 -13.04 -8.15 -5.92
N LEU A 101 -14.20 -8.60 -5.43
CA LEU A 101 -15.49 -8.42 -6.11
C LEU A 101 -15.88 -6.95 -6.33
N PRO A 102 -15.69 -6.03 -5.37
CA PRO A 102 -15.91 -4.59 -5.57
C PRO A 102 -15.25 -4.04 -6.83
N TYR A 103 -14.02 -4.45 -7.14
CA TYR A 103 -13.30 -3.97 -8.32
C TYR A 103 -14.00 -4.34 -9.62
N TYR A 104 -14.37 -5.61 -9.77
CA TYR A 104 -15.07 -6.08 -10.97
C TYR A 104 -16.47 -5.47 -11.07
N ALA A 105 -17.18 -5.34 -9.94
CA ALA A 105 -18.50 -4.73 -9.91
C ALA A 105 -18.45 -3.26 -10.34
N VAL A 106 -17.50 -2.48 -9.81
CA VAL A 106 -17.31 -1.07 -10.21
C VAL A 106 -16.91 -0.97 -11.68
N LEU A 107 -15.99 -1.81 -12.16
CA LEU A 107 -15.56 -1.78 -13.57
C LEU A 107 -16.72 -2.06 -14.52
N VAL A 108 -17.50 -3.12 -14.27
CA VAL A 108 -18.68 -3.45 -15.08
C VAL A 108 -19.70 -2.32 -15.02
N TYR A 109 -19.96 -1.77 -13.83
CA TYR A 109 -20.91 -0.68 -13.68
C TYR A 109 -20.47 0.56 -14.47
N LEU A 110 -19.19 0.93 -14.37
CA LEU A 110 -18.64 2.10 -15.06
C LEU A 110 -18.60 1.95 -16.58
N LEU A 111 -18.51 0.71 -17.09
CA LEU A 111 -18.38 0.47 -18.53
C LEU A 111 -19.73 0.38 -19.26
N PHE A 112 -20.79 -0.05 -18.58
CA PHE A 112 -22.07 -0.36 -19.23
C PHE A 112 -23.23 0.60 -18.89
N PHE A 113 -23.12 1.44 -17.87
CA PHE A 113 -24.21 2.30 -17.41
C PHE A 113 -23.88 3.80 -17.56
N ALA A 114 -24.89 4.67 -17.52
CA ALA A 114 -24.69 6.12 -17.40
C ALA A 114 -24.71 6.49 -15.91
N HIS A 115 -23.77 7.31 -15.45
CA HIS A 115 -23.56 7.53 -14.01
C HIS A 115 -24.03 8.90 -13.55
N ARG A 116 -24.64 8.94 -12.37
CA ARG A 116 -24.93 10.17 -11.63
C ARG A 116 -23.93 10.32 -10.47
N GLU A 117 -23.67 11.54 -10.01
CA GLU A 117 -22.65 11.82 -8.96
C GLU A 117 -22.85 11.01 -7.67
N ALA A 118 -24.09 10.78 -7.26
CA ALA A 118 -24.41 9.96 -6.08
C ALA A 118 -23.97 8.49 -6.24
N GLU A 119 -24.03 7.94 -7.45
CA GLU A 119 -23.62 6.57 -7.76
C GLU A 119 -22.09 6.45 -7.73
N ILE A 120 -21.38 7.47 -8.24
CA ILE A 120 -19.91 7.52 -8.20
C ILE A 120 -19.41 7.52 -6.75
N ASN A 121 -20.02 8.32 -5.87
CA ASN A 121 -19.66 8.34 -4.45
C ASN A 121 -19.90 6.98 -3.77
N PHE A 122 -21.02 6.31 -4.07
CA PHE A 122 -21.31 4.97 -3.54
C PHE A 122 -20.30 3.92 -4.04
N LEU A 123 -19.95 3.97 -5.32
CA LEU A 123 -18.94 3.08 -5.91
C LEU A 123 -17.55 3.30 -5.28
N ALA A 124 -17.16 4.56 -5.06
CA ALA A 124 -15.90 4.89 -4.40
C ALA A 124 -15.83 4.31 -2.97
N TRP A 125 -16.88 4.46 -2.17
CA TRP A 125 -16.96 3.84 -0.83
C TRP A 125 -16.93 2.31 -0.88
N THR A 126 -17.53 1.71 -1.90
CA THR A 126 -17.51 0.25 -2.12
C THR A 126 -16.08 -0.25 -2.40
N MET A 127 -15.27 0.51 -3.15
CA MET A 127 -13.85 0.20 -3.36
C MET A 127 -13.04 0.30 -2.06
N VAL A 128 -13.26 1.35 -1.27
CA VAL A 128 -12.61 1.50 0.05
C VAL A 128 -12.97 0.35 0.98
N ALA A 129 -14.23 -0.10 0.97
CA ALA A 129 -14.66 -1.26 1.74
C ALA A 129 -13.97 -2.56 1.29
N GLY A 130 -13.75 -2.72 -0.03
CA GLY A 130 -12.96 -3.82 -0.59
C GLY A 130 -11.53 -3.83 -0.07
N GLU A 131 -10.84 -2.69 -0.09
CA GLU A 131 -9.48 -2.56 0.45
C GLU A 131 -9.42 -2.90 1.95
N ALA A 132 -10.37 -2.37 2.74
CA ALA A 132 -10.45 -2.66 4.16
C ALA A 132 -10.67 -4.16 4.43
N ALA A 133 -11.55 -4.81 3.65
CA ALA A 133 -11.80 -6.24 3.74
C ALA A 133 -10.56 -7.07 3.36
N CYS A 134 -9.82 -6.66 2.33
CA CYS A 134 -8.56 -7.29 1.91
C CYS A 134 -7.53 -7.26 3.05
N ILE A 135 -7.30 -6.07 3.62
CA ILE A 135 -6.39 -5.88 4.76
C ILE A 135 -6.83 -6.74 5.95
N ALA A 136 -8.11 -6.71 6.31
CA ALA A 136 -8.65 -7.53 7.39
C ALA A 136 -8.43 -9.03 7.12
N GLY A 137 -8.66 -9.50 5.89
CA GLY A 137 -8.40 -10.88 5.47
C GLY A 137 -6.94 -11.30 5.65
N LEU A 138 -6.00 -10.44 5.24
CA LEU A 138 -4.56 -10.69 5.42
C LEU A 138 -4.16 -10.76 6.91
N PHE A 139 -4.73 -9.90 7.75
CA PHE A 139 -4.49 -9.94 9.19
C PHE A 139 -5.08 -11.20 9.84
N ILE A 140 -6.27 -11.64 9.43
CA ILE A 140 -6.90 -12.87 9.93
C ILE A 140 -6.09 -14.11 9.53
N LEU A 141 -5.55 -14.13 8.31
CA LEU A 141 -4.73 -15.23 7.80
C LEU A 141 -3.35 -15.29 8.46
N GLY A 142 -2.80 -14.14 8.85
CA GLY A 142 -1.60 -14.05 9.67
C GLY A 142 -0.35 -14.68 9.06
N GLY A 143 0.66 -14.95 9.90
CA GLY A 143 2.00 -15.38 9.47
C GLY A 143 2.04 -16.71 8.70
N GLN A 144 1.20 -17.68 9.07
CA GLN A 144 1.20 -19.01 8.42
C GLN A 144 0.80 -18.94 6.94
N PHE A 145 -0.10 -18.03 6.57
CA PHE A 145 -0.43 -17.80 5.18
C PHE A 145 0.77 -17.25 4.40
N TRP A 146 1.46 -16.25 4.95
CA TRP A 146 2.65 -15.67 4.34
C TRP A 146 3.79 -16.68 4.20
N ASP A 147 3.97 -17.59 5.16
CA ASP A 147 4.97 -18.67 5.06
C ASP A 147 4.68 -19.59 3.88
N ARG A 148 3.43 -20.04 3.72
CA ARG A 148 3.01 -20.85 2.56
C ARG A 148 3.13 -20.07 1.26
N LEU A 149 2.78 -18.79 1.25
CA LEU A 149 2.90 -17.94 0.07
C LEU A 149 4.35 -17.82 -0.38
N LYS A 150 5.29 -17.60 0.55
CA LYS A 150 6.73 -17.59 0.24
C LYS A 150 7.18 -18.92 -0.36
N HIS A 151 6.73 -20.05 0.19
CA HIS A 151 7.06 -21.38 -0.34
C HIS A 151 6.59 -21.60 -1.78
N LEU A 152 5.48 -20.98 -2.22
CA LEU A 152 5.01 -21.07 -3.60
C LEU A 152 5.92 -20.36 -4.61
N PHE A 153 6.68 -19.36 -4.18
CA PHE A 153 7.61 -18.61 -5.03
C PHE A 153 9.05 -19.14 -4.96
N LEU A 154 9.33 -20.12 -4.10
CA LEU A 154 10.62 -20.81 -4.12
C LEU A 154 10.67 -21.73 -5.34
N TRP A 155 11.73 -21.57 -6.13
CA TRP A 155 11.95 -22.41 -7.32
C TRP A 155 12.37 -23.82 -6.89
N PRO A 156 11.66 -24.88 -7.30
CA PRO A 156 12.00 -26.26 -6.90
C PRO A 156 13.38 -26.74 -7.38
N GLY A 157 13.99 -26.05 -8.34
CA GLY A 157 15.28 -26.46 -8.91
C GLY A 157 16.48 -26.32 -7.96
N GLU A 158 16.44 -25.44 -6.95
CA GLU A 158 17.52 -25.37 -5.94
C GLU A 158 17.59 -26.64 -5.08
N GLU A 159 16.46 -27.32 -4.86
CA GLU A 159 16.43 -28.61 -4.14
C GLU A 159 16.92 -29.75 -5.01
N MET A 160 16.73 -29.68 -6.33
CA MET A 160 17.17 -30.72 -7.28
C MET A 160 18.65 -30.62 -7.68
N GLU A 161 19.27 -29.44 -7.61
CA GLU A 161 20.71 -29.26 -7.86
C GLU A 161 21.57 -29.76 -6.68
N ASN A 162 21.09 -29.59 -5.45
CA ASN A 162 21.73 -30.13 -4.23
C ASN A 162 21.45 -31.62 -3.98
N ALA A 163 20.55 -32.23 -4.75
CA ALA A 163 20.22 -33.65 -4.71
C ALA A 163 20.92 -34.46 -5.82
N LYS A 164 21.81 -33.84 -6.60
CA LYS A 164 22.71 -34.59 -7.51
C LYS A 164 23.75 -35.34 -6.66
N PRO A 165 23.91 -36.66 -6.85
CA PRO A 165 24.92 -37.46 -6.15
C PRO A 165 26.35 -37.09 -6.53
#